data_AF-A0A7J5ZF72-F1
#
_entry.id   AF-A0A7J5ZF72-F1
#
_cell.length_a   1.000
_cell.length_b   1.000
_cell.length_c   1.000
_cell.angle_alpha   90.00
_cell.angle_beta   90.00
_cell.angle_gamma   90.00
#
_symmetry.space_group_name_H-M   'P 1'
#
loop_
_entity.id
_entity.type
_entity.pdbx_description
1 polymer ?
#
loop_
_entity_poly.entity_id
_entity_poly.type
_entity_poly.pdbx_seq_one_letter_code
_entity_poly.pdbx_strand_id
1 'polypeptide(L)'
;MRTYLESYLNLGFMEGTDKTRPECVICREKLANDSMKPCKMKRHQQTMHPETVGRDRDFFIKKQQLAKANKPMDIRTAFVRAGSDVQKATEASFECALLIAKAKKPHNIGEQLIKPACIKMVEKLCGPQVAEKLKTVPLSNNTVKDRIDKMASNCELQLLEKLGKGPFAIQLDETTTVADEAVLIVYVQYIDGKI
;
A
#
# COMPACT_ATOMS: atom_id res chain seq x y z
N MET A 1 23.41 -12.38 -28.31
CA MET A 1 23.52 -11.52 -27.11
C MET A 1 23.90 -12.41 -25.94
N ARG A 2 24.92 -12.09 -25.14
CA ARG A 2 25.30 -12.93 -23.99
C ARG A 2 24.36 -12.70 -22.83
N THR A 3 23.91 -13.79 -22.21
CA THR A 3 23.04 -13.81 -21.04
C THR A 3 23.87 -13.91 -19.76
N TYR A 4 23.33 -13.37 -18.66
CA TYR A 4 23.95 -13.47 -17.35
C TYR A 4 23.93 -14.93 -16.87
N LEU A 5 25.01 -15.38 -16.22
CA LEU A 5 25.09 -16.68 -15.56
C LEU A 5 25.25 -16.46 -14.06
N GLU A 6 24.54 -17.25 -13.26
CA GLU A 6 24.58 -17.17 -11.80
C GLU A 6 25.97 -17.49 -11.21
N SER A 7 26.81 -18.19 -11.98
CA SER A 7 28.21 -18.42 -11.66
C SER A 7 29.04 -17.13 -11.61
N TYR A 8 28.60 -16.04 -12.26
CA TYR A 8 29.28 -14.75 -12.23
C TYR A 8 29.22 -14.07 -10.86
N LEU A 9 28.31 -14.51 -9.97
CA LEU A 9 28.32 -14.06 -8.58
C LEU A 9 29.61 -14.47 -7.86
N ASN A 10 30.23 -15.60 -8.24
CA ASN A 10 31.54 -16.01 -7.72
C ASN A 10 32.67 -15.05 -8.11
N LEU A 11 32.43 -14.20 -9.11
CA LEU A 11 33.35 -13.16 -9.56
C LEU A 11 32.94 -11.77 -9.05
N GLY A 12 31.96 -11.69 -8.14
CA GLY A 12 31.45 -10.44 -7.58
C GLY A 12 30.51 -9.66 -8.49
N PHE A 13 29.84 -10.31 -9.44
CA PHE A 13 28.90 -9.66 -10.36
C PHE A 13 27.47 -10.18 -10.23
N MET A 14 26.51 -9.27 -10.26
CA MET A 14 25.08 -9.55 -10.32
C MET A 14 24.48 -9.12 -11.66
N GLU A 15 23.30 -9.62 -11.98
CA GLU A 15 22.56 -9.15 -13.15
C GLU A 15 22.17 -7.68 -12.97
N GLY A 16 22.56 -6.84 -13.92
CA GLY A 16 22.20 -5.42 -13.92
C GLY A 16 20.71 -5.21 -14.20
N THR A 17 20.24 -4.02 -13.87
CA THR A 17 18.81 -3.65 -13.98
C THR A 17 18.22 -3.78 -15.38
N ASP A 18 19.06 -3.66 -16.40
CA ASP A 18 18.73 -3.75 -17.81
C ASP A 18 18.80 -5.19 -18.34
N LYS A 19 19.06 -6.18 -17.48
CA LYS A 19 19.21 -7.63 -17.78
C LYS A 19 20.26 -7.96 -18.85
N THR A 20 21.05 -6.97 -19.24
CA THR A 20 21.92 -7.03 -20.43
C THR A 20 23.34 -6.66 -20.09
N ARG A 21 23.60 -6.11 -18.89
CA ARG A 21 24.95 -5.78 -18.41
C ARG A 21 25.18 -6.33 -17.01
N PRO A 22 26.37 -6.87 -16.71
CA PRO A 22 26.73 -7.27 -15.36
C PRO A 22 27.06 -6.03 -14.51
N GLU A 23 26.58 -6.00 -13.27
CA GLU A 23 26.84 -4.94 -12.29
C GLU A 23 27.73 -5.49 -11.17
N CYS A 24 28.80 -4.78 -10.82
CA CYS A 24 29.67 -5.16 -9.71
C CYS A 24 28.94 -4.97 -8.37
N VAL A 25 28.93 -5.99 -7.50
CA VAL A 25 28.23 -5.93 -6.21
C VAL A 25 28.91 -5.03 -5.17
N ILE A 26 30.15 -4.60 -5.45
CA ILE A 26 30.96 -3.75 -4.55
C ILE A 26 30.83 -2.28 -4.95
N CYS A 27 31.26 -1.91 -6.16
CA CYS A 27 31.28 -0.51 -6.63
C CYS A 27 30.05 -0.07 -7.44
N ARG A 28 29.14 -0.98 -7.79
CA ARG A 28 27.96 -0.73 -8.64
C ARG A 28 28.25 -0.31 -10.08
N GLU A 29 29.49 -0.44 -10.53
CA GLU A 29 29.84 -0.19 -11.92
C GLU A 29 29.17 -1.23 -12.82
N LYS A 30 28.47 -0.76 -13.86
CA LYS A 30 27.89 -1.60 -14.91
C LYS A 30 28.88 -1.75 -16.04
N LEU A 31 29.35 -2.98 -16.28
CA LEU A 31 30.25 -3.24 -17.40
C LEU A 31 29.47 -3.40 -18.71
N ALA A 32 30.12 -3.15 -19.85
CA ALA A 32 29.54 -3.45 -21.16
C ALA A 32 29.20 -4.95 -21.31
N ASN A 33 28.24 -5.30 -22.19
CA ASN A 33 27.85 -6.71 -22.42
C ASN A 33 29.06 -7.57 -22.84
N ASP A 34 29.96 -7.02 -23.67
CA ASP A 34 31.20 -7.67 -24.10
C ASP A 34 32.20 -7.95 -22.96
N SER A 35 31.94 -7.38 -21.79
CA SER A 35 32.69 -7.60 -20.55
C SER A 35 32.12 -8.72 -19.68
N MET A 36 31.05 -9.41 -20.11
CA MET A 36 30.59 -10.69 -19.50
C MET A 36 31.56 -11.87 -19.71
N LYS A 37 32.77 -11.63 -20.24
CA LYS A 37 33.82 -12.66 -20.25
C LYS A 37 34.40 -12.79 -18.83
N PRO A 38 34.51 -13.99 -18.26
CA PRO A 38 35.07 -14.20 -16.91
C PRO A 38 36.44 -13.55 -16.71
N CYS A 39 37.30 -13.53 -17.73
CA CYS A 39 38.61 -12.87 -17.65
C CYS A 39 38.52 -11.35 -17.42
N LYS A 40 37.54 -10.67 -18.02
CA LYS A 40 37.34 -9.22 -17.86
C LYS A 40 36.74 -8.88 -16.50
N MET A 41 35.80 -9.70 -16.02
CA MET A 41 35.22 -9.58 -14.68
C MET A 41 36.28 -9.81 -13.58
N LYS A 42 37.09 -10.87 -13.72
CA LYS A 42 38.22 -11.13 -12.82
C LYS A 42 39.21 -9.96 -12.81
N ARG A 43 39.55 -9.42 -13.98
CA ARG A 43 40.41 -8.25 -14.10
C ARG A 43 39.84 -7.04 -13.35
N HIS A 44 38.55 -6.74 -13.51
CA HIS A 44 37.89 -5.66 -12.76
C HIS A 44 38.02 -5.86 -11.24
N GLN A 45 37.77 -7.06 -10.73
CA GLN A 45 37.95 -7.33 -9.29
C GLN A 45 39.41 -7.12 -8.85
N GLN A 46 40.38 -7.58 -9.65
CA GLN A 46 41.81 -7.43 -9.34
C GLN A 46 42.26 -5.96 -9.34
N THR A 47 41.73 -5.14 -10.24
CA THR A 47 42.16 -3.74 -10.38
C THR A 47 41.39 -2.78 -9.49
N MET A 48 40.09 -3.00 -9.31
CA MET A 48 39.21 -2.08 -8.57
C MET A 48 38.99 -2.50 -7.12
N HIS A 49 39.09 -3.80 -6.83
CA HIS A 49 38.78 -4.38 -5.52
C HIS A 49 39.80 -5.45 -5.07
N PRO A 50 41.11 -5.14 -5.08
CA PRO A 50 42.16 -6.09 -4.73
C PRO A 50 41.94 -6.77 -3.37
N GLU A 51 41.32 -6.07 -2.42
CA GLU A 51 40.97 -6.54 -1.07
C GLU A 51 39.87 -7.62 -1.02
N THR A 52 39.13 -7.79 -2.11
CA THR A 52 38.03 -8.78 -2.20
C THR A 52 38.36 -9.96 -3.13
N VAL A 53 39.54 -9.94 -3.75
CA VAL A 53 40.02 -11.06 -4.57
C VAL A 53 40.18 -12.30 -3.70
N GLY A 54 39.55 -13.42 -4.10
CA GLY A 54 39.62 -14.69 -3.37
C GLY A 54 38.59 -14.85 -2.24
N ARG A 55 37.68 -13.89 -2.05
CA ARG A 55 36.52 -14.06 -1.15
C ARG A 55 35.57 -15.13 -1.69
N ASP A 56 34.84 -15.77 -0.77
CA ASP A 56 33.86 -16.80 -1.08
C ASP A 56 32.57 -16.23 -1.71
N ARG A 57 31.73 -17.13 -2.22
CA ARG A 57 30.43 -16.78 -2.80
C ARG A 57 29.51 -16.12 -1.78
N ASP A 58 29.57 -16.53 -0.51
CA ASP A 58 28.71 -16.02 0.56
C ASP A 58 28.95 -14.53 0.86
N PHE A 59 30.20 -14.11 0.84
CA PHE A 59 30.56 -12.69 0.91
C PHE A 59 29.87 -11.88 -0.20
N PHE A 60 29.93 -12.38 -1.44
CA PHE A 60 29.30 -11.71 -2.59
C PHE A 60 27.77 -11.79 -2.55
N ILE A 61 27.16 -12.86 -2.03
CA ILE A 61 25.71 -12.94 -1.78
C ILE A 61 25.29 -11.85 -0.81
N LYS A 62 25.99 -11.71 0.32
CA LYS A 62 25.68 -10.68 1.33
C LYS A 62 25.79 -9.27 0.76
N LYS A 63 26.84 -9.01 -0.05
CA LYS A 63 26.98 -7.74 -0.77
C LYS A 63 25.87 -7.53 -1.81
N GLN A 64 25.47 -8.56 -2.54
CA GLN A 64 24.36 -8.49 -3.48
C GLN A 64 23.03 -8.14 -2.78
N GLN A 65 22.76 -8.71 -1.61
CA GLN A 65 21.55 -8.42 -0.84
C GLN A 65 21.53 -6.95 -0.37
N LEU A 66 22.63 -6.47 0.20
CA LEU A 66 22.81 -5.06 0.55
C LEU A 66 22.66 -4.16 -0.69
N ALA A 67 23.16 -4.65 -1.83
CA ALA A 67 23.10 -3.93 -3.07
C ALA A 67 21.66 -3.76 -3.60
N LYS A 68 20.84 -4.81 -3.49
CA LYS A 68 19.42 -4.80 -3.84
C LYS A 68 18.59 -3.97 -2.86
N ALA A 69 18.93 -3.99 -1.57
CA ALA A 69 18.25 -3.21 -0.52
C ALA A 69 18.47 -1.70 -0.66
N ASN A 70 19.70 -1.28 -1.02
CA ASN A 70 20.08 0.13 -1.14
C ASN A 70 19.92 0.69 -2.56
N LYS A 71 19.09 0.05 -3.40
CA LYS A 71 18.91 0.49 -4.78
C LYS A 71 18.08 1.78 -4.80
N PRO A 72 18.56 2.88 -5.40
CA PRO A 72 17.74 4.07 -5.57
C PRO A 72 16.50 3.69 -6.37
N MET A 73 15.33 4.01 -5.81
CA MET A 73 14.05 3.67 -6.40
C MET A 73 13.86 4.49 -7.68
N ASP A 74 13.53 3.82 -8.79
CA ASP A 74 13.18 4.53 -10.02
C ASP A 74 11.91 5.37 -9.79
N ILE A 75 11.86 6.55 -10.42
CA ILE A 75 10.79 7.53 -10.29
C ILE A 75 9.44 6.88 -10.60
N ARG A 76 9.37 6.02 -11.62
CA ARG A 76 8.13 5.30 -11.96
C ARG A 76 7.66 4.39 -10.83
N THR A 77 8.58 3.64 -10.22
CA THR A 77 8.26 2.77 -9.09
C THR A 77 7.84 3.57 -7.86
N ALA A 78 8.45 4.74 -7.64
CA ALA A 78 8.07 5.65 -6.55
C ALA A 78 6.65 6.20 -6.76
N PHE A 79 6.28 6.62 -7.97
CA PHE A 79 4.93 7.10 -8.29
C PHE A 79 3.86 6.02 -8.10
N VAL A 80 4.10 4.80 -8.60
CA VAL A 80 3.14 3.69 -8.42
C VAL A 80 2.94 3.38 -6.94
N ARG A 81 4.02 3.38 -6.15
CA ARG A 81 3.94 3.16 -4.71
C ARG A 81 3.19 4.28 -4.00
N ALA A 82 3.46 5.54 -4.34
CA ALA A 82 2.75 6.69 -3.77
C ALA A 82 1.24 6.61 -4.05
N GLY A 83 0.84 6.23 -5.27
CA GLY A 83 -0.57 5.99 -5.60
C GLY A 83 -1.19 4.87 -4.76
N SER A 84 -0.49 3.75 -4.59
CA SER A 84 -0.93 2.64 -3.73
C SER A 84 -1.06 3.05 -2.26
N ASP A 85 -0.12 3.85 -1.74
CA ASP A 85 -0.15 4.32 -0.36
C ASP A 85 -1.33 5.29 -0.12
N VAL A 86 -1.67 6.15 -1.09
CA VAL A 86 -2.87 7.01 -1.04
C VAL A 86 -4.16 6.19 -1.06
N GLN A 87 -4.23 5.14 -1.87
CA GLN A 87 -5.39 4.25 -1.92
C GLN A 87 -5.59 3.54 -0.56
N LYS A 88 -4.52 2.97 0.00
CA LYS A 88 -4.56 2.32 1.33
C LYS A 88 -4.96 3.29 2.44
N ALA A 89 -4.45 4.53 2.40
CA ALA A 89 -4.85 5.56 3.36
C ALA A 89 -6.34 5.91 3.22
N THR A 90 -6.86 5.92 2.00
CA THR A 90 -8.29 6.14 1.73
C THR A 90 -9.14 4.98 2.24
N GLU A 91 -8.77 3.73 1.94
CA GLU A 91 -9.45 2.53 2.44
C GLU A 91 -9.49 2.51 3.98
N ALA A 92 -8.36 2.74 4.63
CA ALA A 92 -8.27 2.85 6.09
C ALA A 92 -9.18 3.97 6.65
N SER A 93 -9.33 5.09 5.93
CA SER A 93 -10.25 6.16 6.36
C SER A 93 -11.71 5.74 6.33
N PHE A 94 -12.13 4.95 5.32
CA PHE A 94 -13.48 4.41 5.24
C PHE A 94 -13.75 3.40 6.36
N GLU A 95 -12.80 2.50 6.62
CA GLU A 95 -12.94 1.52 7.71
C GLU A 95 -13.07 2.19 9.08
N CYS A 96 -12.22 3.18 9.36
CA CYS A 96 -12.31 3.94 10.61
C CYS A 96 -13.64 4.72 10.72
N ALA A 97 -14.08 5.37 9.65
CA ALA A 97 -15.37 6.06 9.62
C ALA A 97 -16.56 5.11 9.85
N LEU A 98 -16.50 3.90 9.30
CA LEU A 98 -17.51 2.86 9.53
C LEU A 98 -17.55 2.45 11.01
N LEU A 99 -16.39 2.30 11.65
CA LEU A 99 -16.31 1.98 13.08
C LEU A 99 -16.88 3.11 13.95
N ILE A 100 -16.58 4.38 13.62
CA ILE A 100 -17.14 5.55 14.30
C ILE A 100 -18.67 5.56 14.20
N ALA A 101 -19.21 5.34 13.00
CA ALA A 101 -20.65 5.30 12.75
C ALA A 101 -21.33 4.16 13.52
N LYS A 102 -20.78 2.94 13.46
CA LYS A 102 -21.30 1.77 14.18
C LYS A 102 -21.31 1.97 15.70
N ALA A 103 -20.28 2.64 16.22
CA ALA A 103 -20.18 2.99 17.64
C ALA A 103 -21.03 4.21 18.04
N LYS A 104 -21.76 4.82 17.09
CA LYS A 104 -22.56 6.04 17.28
C LYS A 104 -21.75 7.18 17.92
N LYS A 105 -20.50 7.34 17.50
CA LYS A 105 -19.60 8.39 18.00
C LYS A 105 -19.62 9.63 17.09
N PRO A 106 -19.36 10.83 17.64
CA PRO A 106 -19.28 12.05 16.84
C PRO A 106 -18.11 11.98 15.85
N HIS A 107 -18.25 12.59 14.68
CA HIS A 107 -17.27 12.50 13.60
C HIS A 107 -15.88 13.06 14.00
N ASN A 108 -15.86 14.12 14.81
CA ASN A 108 -14.63 14.76 15.30
C ASN A 108 -13.74 13.85 16.16
N ILE A 109 -14.24 12.71 16.66
CA ILE A 109 -13.43 11.75 17.43
C ILE A 109 -12.25 11.20 16.61
N GLY A 110 -12.41 11.15 15.28
CA GLY A 110 -11.37 10.72 14.34
C GLY A 110 -10.10 11.56 14.44
N GLU A 111 -10.25 12.89 14.41
CA GLU A 111 -9.13 13.84 14.49
C GLU A 111 -8.70 14.14 15.93
N GLN A 112 -9.64 14.15 16.89
CA GLN A 112 -9.35 14.53 18.27
C GLN A 112 -8.66 13.43 19.07
N LEU A 113 -8.98 12.16 18.80
CA LEU A 113 -8.51 11.05 19.64
C LEU A 113 -7.92 9.89 18.84
N ILE A 114 -8.66 9.36 17.86
CA ILE A 114 -8.27 8.11 17.18
C ILE A 114 -6.94 8.30 16.44
N LYS A 115 -6.85 9.32 15.57
CA LYS A 115 -5.64 9.56 14.79
C LYS A 115 -4.42 9.87 15.67
N PRO A 116 -4.47 10.79 16.65
CA PRO A 116 -3.34 11.03 17.56
C PRO A 116 -2.91 9.79 18.35
N ALA A 117 -3.86 9.00 18.85
CA ALA A 117 -3.57 7.79 19.62
C ALA A 117 -2.83 6.76 18.79
N CYS A 118 -3.33 6.46 17.58
CA CYS A 118 -2.69 5.51 16.68
C CYS A 118 -1.28 5.97 16.27
N ILE A 119 -1.07 7.27 16.01
CA ILE A 119 0.27 7.81 15.69
C ILE A 119 1.23 7.58 16.85
N LYS A 120 0.85 7.94 18.09
CA LYS A 120 1.71 7.76 19.27
C LYS A 120 2.06 6.29 19.51
N MET A 121 1.09 5.39 19.35
CA MET A 121 1.33 3.94 19.52
C MET A 121 2.30 3.41 18.46
N VAL A 122 2.06 3.71 17.18
CA VAL A 122 2.90 3.26 16.06
C VAL A 122 4.29 3.86 16.14
N GLU A 123 4.42 5.11 16.54
CA GLU A 123 5.73 5.75 16.74
C GLU A 123 6.57 5.02 17.80
N LYS A 124 5.94 4.62 18.92
CA LYS A 124 6.63 3.89 20.00
C LYS A 124 6.95 2.44 19.66
N LEU A 125 6.08 1.75 18.92
CA LEU A 125 6.22 0.31 18.64
C LEU A 125 6.95 0.02 17.33
N CYS A 126 6.79 0.86 16.32
CA CYS A 126 7.25 0.62 14.94
C CYS A 126 8.21 1.70 14.42
N GLY A 127 8.42 2.77 15.19
CA GLY A 127 9.32 3.87 14.86
C GLY A 127 8.67 5.00 14.05
N PRO A 128 9.33 6.16 13.99
CA PRO A 128 8.75 7.40 13.45
C PRO A 128 8.46 7.33 11.95
N GLN A 129 9.27 6.60 11.17
CA GLN A 129 9.08 6.48 9.72
C GLN A 129 7.74 5.81 9.35
N VAL A 130 7.28 4.86 10.17
CA VAL A 130 5.98 4.20 9.97
C VAL A 130 4.84 5.11 10.42
N ALA A 131 5.04 5.85 11.52
CA ALA A 131 4.05 6.80 12.03
C ALA A 131 3.76 7.95 11.06
N GLU A 132 4.76 8.43 10.29
CA GLU A 132 4.54 9.44 9.24
C GLU A 132 3.53 8.99 8.18
N LYS A 133 3.53 7.71 7.81
CA LYS A 133 2.55 7.18 6.86
C LYS A 133 1.13 7.30 7.40
N LEU A 134 0.93 7.08 8.69
CA LEU A 134 -0.39 7.16 9.32
C LEU A 134 -0.93 8.59 9.35
N LYS A 135 -0.07 9.61 9.36
CA LYS A 135 -0.51 11.01 9.24
C LYS A 135 -1.24 11.29 7.94
N THR A 136 -0.96 10.52 6.88
CA THR A 136 -1.62 10.67 5.58
C THR A 136 -3.07 10.17 5.56
N VAL A 137 -3.49 9.35 6.54
CA VAL A 137 -4.87 8.86 6.64
C VAL A 137 -5.81 10.02 6.99
N PRO A 138 -6.78 10.37 6.12
CA PRO A 138 -7.66 11.50 6.38
C PRO A 138 -8.76 11.10 7.36
N LEU A 139 -8.82 11.73 8.52
CA LEU A 139 -9.82 11.46 9.58
C LEU A 139 -10.36 12.76 10.20
N SER A 140 -10.36 13.86 9.44
CA SER A 140 -10.98 15.10 9.90
C SER A 140 -12.48 14.91 10.09
N ASN A 141 -13.11 15.78 10.89
CA ASN A 141 -14.56 15.77 11.08
C ASN A 141 -15.33 15.72 9.74
N ASN A 142 -14.90 16.52 8.76
CA ASN A 142 -15.52 16.58 7.44
C ASN A 142 -15.23 15.33 6.61
N THR A 143 -14.03 14.76 6.69
CA THR A 143 -13.72 13.51 6.00
C THR A 143 -14.57 12.37 6.54
N VAL A 144 -14.63 12.19 7.87
CA VAL A 144 -15.40 11.11 8.48
C VAL A 144 -16.88 11.22 8.05
N LYS A 145 -17.45 12.43 8.07
CA LYS A 145 -18.79 12.69 7.53
C LYS A 145 -18.92 12.24 6.07
N ASP A 146 -18.05 12.75 5.19
CA ASP A 146 -18.06 12.41 3.74
C ASP A 146 -17.95 10.90 3.49
N ARG A 147 -17.12 10.18 4.25
CA ARG A 147 -17.00 8.72 4.14
C ARG A 147 -18.30 8.02 4.52
N ILE A 148 -18.94 8.45 5.61
CA ILE A 148 -20.22 7.89 6.08
C ILE A 148 -21.32 8.16 5.05
N ASP A 149 -21.42 9.40 4.55
CA ASP A 149 -22.40 9.79 3.54
C ASP A 149 -22.23 8.94 2.27
N LYS A 150 -21.00 8.77 1.78
CA LYS A 150 -20.72 7.92 0.60
C LYS A 150 -21.08 6.45 0.82
N MET A 151 -20.77 5.90 1.99
CA MET A 151 -21.15 4.52 2.33
C MET A 151 -22.68 4.37 2.39
N ALA A 152 -23.38 5.34 2.95
CA ALA A 152 -24.84 5.37 3.01
C ALA A 152 -25.46 5.42 1.61
N SER A 153 -25.01 6.37 0.75
CA SER A 153 -25.47 6.46 -0.63
C SER A 153 -25.19 5.18 -1.43
N ASN A 154 -24.04 4.53 -1.20
CA ASN A 154 -23.75 3.25 -1.84
C ASN A 154 -24.69 2.13 -1.39
N CYS A 155 -25.08 2.09 -0.12
CA CYS A 155 -26.09 1.14 0.37
C CYS A 155 -27.46 1.40 -0.26
N GLU A 156 -27.85 2.67 -0.37
CA GLU A 156 -29.10 3.09 -1.02
C GLU A 156 -29.13 2.68 -2.50
N LEU A 157 -28.06 2.97 -3.26
CA LEU A 157 -27.96 2.58 -4.67
C LEU A 157 -28.08 1.06 -4.86
N GLN A 158 -27.41 0.27 -4.02
CA GLN A 158 -27.52 -1.20 -4.07
C GLN A 158 -28.93 -1.69 -3.75
N LEU A 159 -29.62 -1.05 -2.80
CA LEU A 159 -31.01 -1.37 -2.50
C LEU A 159 -31.90 -1.06 -3.70
N LEU A 160 -31.80 0.15 -4.28
CA LEU A 160 -32.58 0.55 -5.45
C LEU A 160 -32.37 -0.39 -6.65
N GLU A 161 -31.12 -0.82 -6.88
CA GLU A 161 -30.81 -1.78 -7.94
C GLU A 161 -31.53 -3.13 -7.74
N LYS A 162 -31.67 -3.58 -6.49
CA LYS A 162 -32.39 -4.82 -6.16
C LYS A 162 -33.91 -4.66 -6.29
N LEU A 163 -34.45 -3.54 -5.83
CA LEU A 163 -35.89 -3.24 -5.96
C LEU A 163 -36.32 -3.10 -7.42
N GLY A 164 -35.42 -2.64 -8.31
CA GLY A 164 -35.68 -2.56 -9.74
C GLY A 164 -35.74 -3.92 -10.47
N LYS A 165 -35.36 -5.03 -9.82
CA LYS A 165 -35.27 -6.36 -10.45
C LYS A 165 -36.47 -7.27 -10.18
N GLY A 166 -37.38 -6.88 -9.30
CA GLY A 166 -38.48 -7.76 -8.91
C GLY A 166 -39.56 -7.07 -8.09
N PRO A 167 -40.62 -7.80 -7.72
CA PRO A 167 -41.65 -7.28 -6.86
C PRO A 167 -41.09 -6.97 -5.47
N PHE A 168 -41.59 -5.90 -4.88
CA PHE A 168 -41.33 -5.51 -3.51
C PHE A 168 -42.61 -4.99 -2.86
N ALA A 169 -42.66 -5.02 -1.54
CA ALA A 169 -43.70 -4.39 -0.73
C ALA A 169 -43.11 -3.25 0.09
N ILE A 170 -43.90 -2.20 0.29
CA ILE A 170 -43.56 -1.07 1.16
C ILE A 170 -44.58 -1.02 2.28
N GLN A 171 -44.10 -0.84 3.51
CA GLN A 171 -44.93 -0.48 4.67
C GLN A 171 -44.48 0.88 5.20
N LEU A 172 -45.45 1.74 5.44
CA LEU A 172 -45.26 3.08 6.02
C LEU A 172 -45.81 3.06 7.44
N ASP A 173 -45.02 3.54 8.39
CA ASP A 173 -45.41 3.67 9.80
C ASP A 173 -45.07 5.09 10.27
N GLU A 174 -46.07 5.86 10.67
CA GLU A 174 -45.92 7.24 11.12
C GLU A 174 -46.22 7.32 12.61
N THR A 175 -45.30 7.91 13.37
CA THR A 175 -45.44 8.16 14.81
C THR A 175 -45.03 9.60 15.12
N THR A 176 -45.58 10.17 16.18
CA THR A 176 -45.19 11.50 16.66
C THR A 176 -44.21 11.38 17.83
N THR A 177 -43.15 12.19 17.86
CA THR A 177 -42.23 12.26 19.00
C THR A 177 -42.85 13.04 20.17
N VAL A 178 -42.22 12.99 21.34
CA VAL A 178 -42.59 13.82 22.50
C VAL A 178 -42.46 15.34 22.24
N ALA A 179 -41.80 15.74 21.15
CA ALA A 179 -41.65 17.12 20.73
C ALA A 179 -42.66 17.53 19.63
N ASP A 180 -43.70 16.72 19.40
CA ASP A 180 -44.71 16.92 18.34
C ASP A 180 -44.14 16.89 16.91
N GLU A 181 -43.01 16.19 16.73
CA GLU A 181 -42.42 15.98 15.40
C GLU A 181 -42.93 14.67 14.81
N ALA A 182 -43.51 14.72 13.61
CA ALA A 182 -43.91 13.53 12.88
C ALA A 182 -42.67 12.79 12.35
N VAL A 183 -42.60 11.48 12.62
CA VAL A 183 -41.55 10.58 12.16
C VAL A 183 -42.18 9.49 11.30
N LEU A 184 -41.81 9.48 10.02
CA LEU A 184 -42.21 8.45 9.07
C LEU A 184 -41.08 7.41 8.92
N ILE A 185 -41.39 6.15 9.18
CA ILE A 185 -40.52 5.01 8.93
C ILE A 185 -41.05 4.26 7.70
N VAL A 186 -40.15 3.95 6.76
CA VAL A 186 -40.45 3.20 5.54
C VAL A 186 -39.73 1.86 5.60
N TYR A 187 -40.48 0.78 5.66
CA TYR A 187 -39.97 -0.58 5.55
C TYR A 187 -40.14 -1.08 4.12
N VAL A 188 -39.09 -1.67 3.54
CA VAL A 188 -39.13 -2.26 2.21
C VAL A 188 -38.82 -3.75 2.30
N GLN A 189 -39.71 -4.59 1.81
CA GLN A 189 -39.54 -6.04 1.74
C GLN A 189 -39.39 -6.48 0.28
N TYR A 190 -38.32 -7.21 -0.02
CA TYR A 190 -38.04 -7.71 -1.37
C TYR A 190 -37.33 -9.07 -1.30
N ILE A 191 -37.32 -9.81 -2.41
CA ILE A 191 -36.62 -11.10 -2.54
C ILE A 191 -35.30 -10.87 -3.28
N ASP A 192 -34.18 -11.25 -2.66
CA ASP A 192 -32.84 -11.17 -3.26
C ASP A 192 -32.40 -12.56 -3.75
N GLY A 193 -32.63 -12.85 -5.04
CA GLY A 193 -32.31 -14.15 -5.64
C GLY A 193 -33.27 -14.55 -6.77
N LYS A 194 -33.04 -15.73 -7.38
CA LYS A 194 -34.00 -16.31 -8.33
C LYS A 194 -35.17 -16.94 -7.57
N ILE A 195 -36.37 -16.55 -7.97
CA ILE A 195 -37.63 -17.25 -7.65
C ILE A 195 -37.69 -18.54 -8.47
#